data_AF-A0A8J7LIE2-F1
#
_entry.id   AF-A0A8J7LIE2-F1
#
_cell.length_a   1.000
_cell.length_b   1.000
_cell.length_c   1.000
_cell.angle_alpha   90.00
_cell.angle_beta   90.00
_cell.angle_gamma   90.00
#
_symmetry.space_group_name_H-M   'P 1'
#
loop_
_entity.id
_entity.type
_entity.pdbx_description
1 polymer ?
#
loop_
_entity_poly.entity_id
_entity_poly.type
_entity_poly.pdbx_seq_one_letter_code
_entity_poly.pdbx_strand_id
1 'polypeptide(L)'
;MIDHFRARWFGEDERALGRSADALMNSPGRAQGRVADWSLCRMAAVLQRGARRPLDIAPVGTAQLTANERSLLAILDALSEGDDSLAARHAEWLVAPSALRAFLSATAPLADIYPKLSRAA
;
A
#
# COMPACT_ATOMS: atom_id res chain seq x y z
N MET A 1 -3.32 5.93 4.92
CA MET A 1 -2.87 4.87 3.96
C MET A 1 -1.69 4.10 4.51
N ILE A 2 -0.54 4.73 4.75
CA ILE A 2 0.68 3.98 5.11
C ILE A 2 0.49 3.13 6.38
N ASP A 3 -0.26 3.60 7.37
CA ASP A 3 -0.55 2.80 8.56
C ASP A 3 -1.43 1.58 8.28
N HIS A 4 -2.32 1.63 7.29
CA HIS A 4 -3.07 0.45 6.85
C HIS A 4 -2.14 -0.57 6.16
N PHE A 5 -1.19 -0.07 5.37
CA PHE A 5 -0.15 -0.92 4.80
C PHE A 5 0.72 -1.54 5.90
N ARG A 6 1.19 -0.76 6.87
CA ARG A 6 1.97 -1.26 8.02
C ARG A 6 1.20 -2.32 8.81
N ALA A 7 -0.08 -2.09 9.09
CA ALA A 7 -0.92 -3.08 9.78
C ALA A 7 -0.96 -4.41 9.02
N ARG A 8 -1.06 -4.38 7.68
CA ARG A 8 -1.02 -5.58 6.84
C ARG A 8 0.37 -6.20 6.72
N TRP A 9 1.43 -5.38 6.76
CA TRP A 9 2.81 -5.84 6.73
C TRP A 9 3.20 -6.61 8.00
N PHE A 10 2.85 -6.08 9.18
CA PHE A 10 3.09 -6.70 10.49
C PHE A 10 1.91 -7.57 10.95
N GLY A 11 1.30 -8.35 10.04
CA GLY A 11 0.01 -9.03 10.22
C GLY A 11 -0.15 -9.99 11.42
N GLU A 12 0.78 -10.02 12.35
CA GLU A 12 0.72 -10.66 13.67
C GLU A 12 0.13 -9.72 14.76
N ASP A 13 0.13 -8.39 14.55
CA ASP A 13 -0.56 -7.44 15.45
C ASP A 13 -2.07 -7.39 15.14
N GLU A 14 -2.82 -8.32 15.74
CA GLU A 14 -4.27 -8.43 15.61
C GLU A 14 -5.02 -7.13 15.94
N ARG A 15 -4.50 -6.33 16.90
CA ARG A 15 -5.13 -5.07 17.29
C ARG A 15 -4.95 -4.02 16.20
N ALA A 16 -3.76 -3.90 15.62
CA ALA A 16 -3.52 -2.99 14.51
C ALA A 16 -4.32 -3.38 13.26
N LEU A 17 -4.41 -4.68 12.98
CA LEU A 17 -5.23 -5.22 11.89
C LEU A 17 -6.71 -4.88 12.06
N GLY A 18 -7.27 -5.12 13.25
CA GLY A 18 -8.68 -4.81 13.57
C GLY A 18 -8.99 -3.32 13.37
N ARG A 19 -8.17 -2.43 13.95
CA ARG A 19 -8.33 -0.98 13.79
C ARG A 19 -8.27 -0.54 12.33
N SER A 20 -7.34 -1.11 11.56
CA SER A 20 -7.20 -0.80 10.14
C SER A 20 -8.43 -1.24 9.34
N ALA A 21 -8.93 -2.46 9.58
CA ALA A 21 -10.11 -2.99 8.90
C ALA A 21 -11.35 -2.14 9.20
N ASP A 22 -11.60 -1.81 10.47
CA ASP A 22 -12.73 -0.97 10.89
C ASP A 22 -12.66 0.43 10.26
N ALA A 23 -11.48 1.04 10.27
CA ALA A 23 -11.26 2.35 9.66
C ALA A 23 -11.60 2.34 8.16
N LEU A 24 -11.11 1.35 7.41
CA LEU A 24 -11.39 1.22 5.97
C LEU A 24 -12.88 1.02 5.68
N MET A 25 -13.61 0.30 6.55
CA MET A 25 -15.05 0.12 6.38
C MET A 25 -15.84 1.42 6.57
N ASN A 26 -15.36 2.31 7.44
CA ASN A 26 -16.02 3.58 7.78
C ASN A 26 -15.66 4.72 6.83
N SER A 27 -14.40 4.78 6.37
CA SER A 27 -13.91 5.74 5.38
C SER A 27 -12.89 5.01 4.49
N PRO A 28 -13.06 4.97 3.16
CA PRO A 28 -13.86 5.84 2.29
C PRO A 28 -15.32 5.39 2.08
N GLY A 29 -15.75 4.32 2.74
CA GLY A 29 -17.07 3.69 2.62
C GLY A 29 -16.93 2.19 2.35
N ARG A 30 -17.88 1.38 2.84
CA ARG A 30 -17.74 -0.10 2.96
C ARG A 30 -17.26 -0.82 1.70
N ALA A 31 -17.80 -0.51 0.52
CA ALA A 31 -17.40 -1.19 -0.71
C ALA A 31 -15.96 -0.86 -1.12
N GLN A 32 -15.61 0.42 -1.10
CA GLN A 32 -14.24 0.90 -1.39
C GLN A 32 -13.26 0.44 -0.30
N GLY A 33 -13.68 0.42 0.96
CA GLY A 33 -12.93 -0.14 2.07
C GLY A 33 -12.53 -1.60 1.87
N ARG A 34 -13.45 -2.44 1.37
CA ARG A 34 -13.15 -3.84 1.04
C ARG A 34 -12.14 -3.98 -0.09
N VAL A 35 -12.27 -3.14 -1.13
CA VAL A 35 -11.29 -3.10 -2.23
C VAL A 35 -9.92 -2.69 -1.71
N ALA A 36 -9.86 -1.64 -0.90
CA ALA A 36 -8.62 -1.18 -0.31
C ALA A 36 -7.96 -2.26 0.56
N ASP A 37 -8.75 -2.91 1.41
CA ASP A 37 -8.26 -3.96 2.29
C ASP A 37 -7.69 -5.16 1.52
N TRP A 38 -8.42 -5.61 0.50
CA TRP A 38 -7.98 -6.69 -0.38
C TRP A 38 -6.70 -6.32 -1.14
N SER A 39 -6.62 -5.10 -1.67
CA SER A 39 -5.43 -4.60 -2.37
C SER A 39 -4.22 -4.53 -1.44
N LEU A 40 -4.37 -4.03 -0.22
CA LEU A 40 -3.28 -3.97 0.76
C LEU A 40 -2.76 -5.37 1.12
N CYS A 41 -3.67 -6.34 1.31
CA CYS A 41 -3.30 -7.75 1.52
C CYS A 41 -2.47 -8.29 0.33
N ARG A 42 -2.91 -8.02 -0.90
CA ARG A 42 -2.21 -8.48 -2.11
C ARG A 42 -0.86 -7.80 -2.29
N MET A 43 -0.77 -6.50 -2.05
CA MET A 43 0.50 -5.77 -2.10
C MET A 43 1.50 -6.35 -1.11
N ALA A 44 1.11 -6.54 0.15
CA ALA A 44 1.96 -7.14 1.17
C ALA A 44 2.45 -8.53 0.75
N ALA A 45 1.55 -9.39 0.27
CA ALA A 45 1.89 -10.74 -0.19
C ALA A 45 2.85 -10.74 -1.40
N VAL A 46 2.69 -9.81 -2.35
CA VAL A 46 3.61 -9.67 -3.49
C VAL A 46 4.99 -9.20 -3.01
N LEU A 47 5.05 -8.21 -2.13
CA LEU A 47 6.31 -7.68 -1.60
C LEU A 47 7.05 -8.73 -0.76
N GLN A 48 6.36 -9.52 0.06
CA GLN A 48 6.96 -10.60 0.84
C GLN A 48 7.69 -11.65 -0.03
N ARG A 49 7.24 -11.87 -1.27
CA ARG A 49 7.80 -12.90 -2.17
C ARG A 49 8.68 -12.33 -3.28
N GLY A 50 8.41 -11.10 -3.68
CA GLY A 50 8.94 -10.49 -4.90
C GLY A 50 9.77 -9.23 -4.66
N ALA A 51 10.01 -8.82 -3.41
CA ALA A 51 10.88 -7.69 -3.12
C ALA A 51 12.33 -7.98 -3.56
N ARG A 52 13.02 -6.95 -4.07
CA ARG A 52 14.43 -7.07 -4.49
C ARG A 52 15.40 -7.22 -3.32
N ARG A 53 15.00 -6.69 -2.17
CA ARG A 53 15.79 -6.62 -0.94
C ARG A 53 14.83 -6.65 0.26
N PRO A 54 15.30 -6.97 1.46
CA PRO A 54 14.52 -6.77 2.67
C PRO A 54 13.97 -5.33 2.72
N LEU A 55 12.65 -5.21 2.84
CA LEU A 55 12.00 -3.92 2.93
C LEU A 55 12.03 -3.43 4.38
N ASP A 56 12.64 -2.26 4.55
CA ASP A 56 12.53 -1.47 5.77
C ASP A 56 11.19 -0.74 5.79
N ILE A 57 10.27 -1.24 6.62
CA ILE A 57 8.92 -0.70 6.87
C ILE A 57 8.85 -0.37 8.36
N ALA A 58 8.41 0.84 8.70
CA ALA A 58 8.37 1.29 10.09
C ALA A 58 7.16 0.67 10.83
N PRO A 59 7.24 0.45 12.16
CA PRO A 59 6.11 -0.02 12.96
C PRO A 59 4.87 0.87 12.82
N VAL A 60 3.69 0.28 13.03
CA VAL A 60 2.40 0.98 13.00
C VAL A 60 2.41 2.16 13.97
N GLY A 61 1.94 3.34 13.53
CA GLY A 61 1.89 4.55 14.35
C GLY A 61 3.19 5.35 14.41
N THR A 62 4.23 4.93 13.69
CA THR A 62 5.47 5.71 13.56
C THR A 62 5.24 6.95 12.70
N ALA A 63 5.58 8.14 13.19
CA ALA A 63 5.34 9.39 12.46
C ALA A 63 6.22 9.55 11.20
N GLN A 64 7.43 9.00 11.21
CA GLN A 64 8.37 9.11 10.08
C GLN A 64 8.14 8.01 9.04
N LEU A 65 8.39 8.37 7.78
CA LEU A 65 8.34 7.44 6.64
C LEU A 65 9.73 6.94 6.26
N THR A 66 9.87 5.62 6.11
CA THR A 66 11.07 5.01 5.53
C THR A 66 11.19 5.34 4.04
N ALA A 67 12.35 5.07 3.44
CA ALA A 67 12.55 5.26 2.01
C ALA A 67 11.61 4.36 1.18
N ASN A 68 11.38 3.12 1.62
CA ASN A 68 10.49 2.18 0.92
C ASN A 68 9.03 2.64 1.02
N GLU A 69 8.61 3.16 2.17
CA GLU A 69 7.27 3.72 2.37
C GLU A 69 7.04 4.95 1.49
N ARG A 70 8.04 5.83 1.36
CA ARG A 70 7.99 6.96 0.42
C ARG A 70 7.87 6.49 -1.03
N SER A 71 8.60 5.45 -1.42
CA SER A 71 8.45 4.86 -2.76
C SER A 71 7.06 4.27 -2.98
N LEU A 72 6.44 3.63 -1.98
CA LEU A 72 5.06 3.13 -2.08
C LEU A 72 4.06 4.27 -2.32
N LEU A 73 4.22 5.39 -1.62
CA LEU A 73 3.37 6.58 -1.83
C LEU A 73 3.59 7.18 -3.22
N ALA A 74 4.83 7.32 -3.68
CA ALA A 74 5.13 7.83 -5.02
C ALA A 74 4.51 6.96 -6.14
N ILE A 75 4.41 5.65 -5.93
CA ILE A 75 3.72 4.73 -6.86
C ILE A 75 2.22 5.00 -6.88
N LEU A 76 1.60 5.21 -5.71
CA LEU A 76 0.19 5.55 -5.61
C LEU A 76 -0.12 6.91 -6.25
N ASP A 77 0.74 7.90 -6.02
CA ASP A 77 0.58 9.24 -6.61
C ASP A 77 0.66 9.16 -8.14
N ALA A 78 1.70 8.51 -8.69
CA ALA A 78 1.84 8.31 -10.13
C ALA A 78 0.66 7.55 -10.76
N LEU A 79 0.18 6.48 -10.11
CA LEU A 79 -0.99 5.74 -10.58
C LEU A 79 -2.27 6.60 -10.53
N SER A 80 -2.42 7.48 -9.53
CA SER A 80 -3.59 8.36 -9.41
C SER A 80 -3.62 9.45 -10.48
N GLU A 81 -2.45 9.81 -11.01
CA GLU A 81 -2.27 10.76 -12.11
C GLU A 81 -2.34 10.08 -13.49
N GLY A 82 -2.43 8.74 -13.53
CA GLY A 82 -2.41 7.96 -14.78
C GLY A 82 -1.02 7.80 -15.40
N ASP A 83 0.05 8.10 -14.67
CA ASP A 83 1.43 7.90 -15.12
C ASP A 83 1.94 6.50 -14.77
N ASP A 84 1.48 5.52 -15.54
CA ASP A 84 1.88 4.11 -15.41
C ASP A 84 3.40 3.91 -15.56
N SER A 85 4.06 4.76 -16.35
CA SER A 85 5.49 4.66 -16.60
C SER A 85 6.29 5.09 -15.38
N LEU A 86 5.91 6.21 -14.74
CA LEU A 86 6.53 6.66 -13.50
C LEU A 86 6.26 5.70 -12.35
N ALA A 87 5.03 5.18 -12.25
CA ALA A 87 4.67 4.15 -11.27
C ALA A 87 5.55 2.90 -11.41
N ALA A 88 5.77 2.42 -12.64
CA ALA A 88 6.64 1.28 -12.91
C ALA A 88 8.09 1.56 -12.50
N ARG A 89 8.63 2.75 -12.83
CA ARG A 89 10.01 3.14 -12.45
C ARG A 89 10.20 3.17 -10.94
N HIS A 90 9.23 3.65 -10.18
CA HIS A 90 9.29 3.59 -8.72
C HIS A 90 9.17 2.16 -8.19
N ALA A 91 8.28 1.36 -8.75
CA ALA A 91 8.07 -0.04 -8.36
C ALA A 91 9.31 -0.92 -8.63
N GLU A 92 10.08 -0.65 -9.69
CA GLU A 92 11.32 -1.36 -10.01
C GLU A 92 12.38 -1.27 -8.89
N TRP A 93 12.33 -0.26 -8.03
CA TRP A 93 13.22 -0.18 -6.86
C TRP A 93 12.80 -1.08 -5.70
N LEU A 94 11.53 -1.49 -5.67
CA LEU A 94 10.96 -2.29 -4.58
C LEU A 94 10.90 -3.77 -4.96
N VAL A 95 10.48 -4.10 -6.18
CA VAL A 95 10.20 -5.47 -6.61
C VAL A 95 11.06 -5.93 -7.79
N ALA A 96 11.32 -7.23 -7.84
CA ALA A 96 12.01 -7.86 -8.96
C ALA A 96 11.17 -7.71 -10.25
N PRO A 97 11.79 -7.70 -11.45
CA PRO A 97 11.07 -7.55 -12.71
C PRO A 97 9.91 -8.56 -12.89
N SER A 98 10.09 -9.80 -12.42
CA SER A 98 9.08 -10.86 -12.45
C SER A 98 7.84 -10.56 -11.60
N ALA A 99 7.97 -9.73 -10.55
CA ALA A 99 6.88 -9.35 -9.65
C ALA A 99 6.26 -8.00 -10.00
N LEU A 100 6.89 -7.21 -10.88
CA LEU A 100 6.48 -5.83 -11.21
C LEU A 100 5.00 -5.72 -11.62
N ARG A 101 4.58 -6.52 -12.61
CA ARG A 101 3.19 -6.51 -13.10
C ARG A 101 2.19 -6.88 -12.01
N ALA A 102 2.50 -7.90 -11.21
CA ALA A 102 1.63 -8.35 -10.13
C ALA A 102 1.51 -7.27 -9.03
N PHE A 103 2.62 -6.59 -8.74
CA PHE A 103 2.67 -5.52 -7.75
C PHE A 103 1.87 -4.30 -8.19
N LEU A 104 2.06 -3.81 -9.41
CA LEU A 104 1.29 -2.69 -9.96
C LEU A 104 -0.20 -3.01 -10.02
N SER A 105 -0.57 -4.22 -10.45
CA SER A 105 -1.98 -4.66 -10.47
C SER A 105 -2.62 -4.73 -9.07
N ALA A 106 -1.86 -5.10 -8.03
CA ALA A 106 -2.34 -5.09 -6.66
C ALA A 106 -2.52 -3.66 -6.11
N THR A 107 -1.65 -2.74 -6.57
CA THR A 107 -1.59 -1.34 -6.10
C THR A 107 -2.61 -0.44 -6.78
N ALA A 108 -2.90 -0.66 -8.06
CA ALA A 108 -3.77 0.19 -8.87
C ALA A 108 -5.14 0.53 -8.22
N PRO A 109 -5.89 -0.42 -7.64
CA PRO A 109 -7.18 -0.08 -7.02
C PRO A 109 -7.07 0.88 -5.82
N LEU A 110 -5.91 0.97 -5.18
CA LEU A 110 -5.67 1.92 -4.10
C LEU A 110 -5.46 3.34 -4.60
N ALA A 111 -4.97 3.53 -5.83
CA ALA A 111 -4.72 4.85 -6.39
C ALA A 111 -6.01 5.68 -6.53
N ASP A 112 -7.13 5.03 -6.87
CA ASP A 112 -8.45 5.67 -6.95
C ASP A 112 -9.04 6.02 -5.58
N ILE A 113 -8.57 5.33 -4.54
CA ILE A 113 -9.12 5.38 -3.19
C ILE A 113 -8.29 6.31 -2.29
N TYR A 114 -6.97 6.31 -2.46
CA TYR A 114 -6.02 6.99 -1.59
C TYR A 114 -6.20 8.52 -1.53
N PRO A 115 -6.52 9.25 -2.62
CA PRO A 115 -6.82 10.68 -2.54
C PRO A 115 -8.02 11.02 -1.65
N LYS A 116 -8.96 10.07 -1.47
CA LYS A 116 -10.10 10.22 -0.55
C LYS A 116 -9.70 9.93 0.90
N LEU A 117 -8.69 9.07 1.09
CA LEU A 117 -8.11 8.74 2.39
C LEU A 117 -7.11 9.79 2.88
N SER A 118 -6.45 10.53 1.98
CA SER A 118 -5.48 11.60 2.33
C SER A 118 -6.16 12.93 2.65
N ARG A 119 -7.38 13.17 2.18
CA ARG A 119 -8.18 14.38 2.47
C ARG A 119 -9.04 14.28 3.74
N ALA A 120 -9.15 13.10 4.34
CA ALA A 120 -9.97 12.83 5.52
C ALA A 120 -9.15 12.75 6.83
N ALA A 121 -7.84 12.96 6.76
CA ALA A 121 -6.91 12.92 7.89
C ALA A 121 -6.41 14.33 8.25
#